data_AF-A0A9X3WJG8-F1
#
_entry.id   AF-A0A9X3WJG8-F1
#
_cell.length_a   1.000
_cell.length_b   1.000
_cell.length_c   1.000
_cell.angle_alpha   90.00
_cell.angle_beta   90.00
_cell.angle_gamma   90.00
#
_symmetry.space_group_name_H-M   'P 1'
#
loop_
_entity.id
_entity.type
_entity.pdbx_description
1 polymer ?
#
loop_
_entity_poly.entity_id
_entity_poly.type
_entity_poly.pdbx_seq_one_letter_code
_entity_poly.pdbx_strand_id
1 'polypeptide(L)'
;MKKVWQVFLAFFSIIIFTSISLTASSSFGLYPTEVIEKAEVVVLGKYDFSYEEQISDPSSEFSMATRFEVRNVYVGEASEVIIAGYNYFDGGFEQHQSEGGEYLLFLEQRDDVDYLTPVSRTGVVPVMDGKVTDHIDEQSKKVYQRFMDEQANKDTFITYDTKSYIPLGISIGILALISIFIFHKRKQTIKKNT
;
A
#
# COMPACT_ATOMS: atom_id res chain seq x y z
N MET A 1 23.26 -34.44 43.74
CA MET A 1 22.11 -34.53 42.80
C MET A 1 21.22 -33.30 42.83
N LYS A 2 20.63 -32.87 43.97
CA LYS A 2 19.75 -31.67 44.04
C LYS A 2 20.38 -30.37 43.49
N LYS A 3 21.67 -30.13 43.77
CA LYS A 3 22.40 -28.94 43.28
C LYS A 3 22.63 -28.93 41.77
N VAL A 4 22.78 -30.11 41.15
CA VAL A 4 22.97 -30.23 39.68
C VAL A 4 21.65 -29.96 38.96
N TRP A 5 20.53 -30.43 39.53
CA TRP A 5 19.17 -30.18 39.03
C TRP A 5 18.82 -28.69 39.05
N GLN A 6 19.24 -27.95 40.09
CA GLN A 6 19.02 -26.50 40.19
C GLN A 6 19.80 -25.70 39.14
N VAL A 7 21.04 -26.12 38.84
CA VAL A 7 21.83 -25.51 37.75
C VAL A 7 21.19 -25.81 36.39
N PHE A 8 20.70 -27.03 36.19
CA PHE A 8 20.03 -27.41 34.94
C PHE A 8 18.73 -26.61 34.71
N LEU A 9 17.94 -26.38 35.77
CA LEU A 9 16.72 -25.55 35.72
C LEU A 9 17.01 -24.07 35.46
N ALA A 10 18.08 -23.53 36.06
CA ALA A 10 18.51 -22.17 35.81
C ALA A 10 18.97 -21.99 34.36
N PHE A 11 19.72 -22.96 33.82
CA PHE A 11 20.17 -22.95 32.43
C PHE A 11 19.00 -23.07 31.44
N PHE A 12 18.02 -23.93 31.75
CA PHE A 12 16.82 -24.09 30.93
C PHE A 12 15.93 -22.84 30.94
N SER A 13 15.83 -22.12 32.07
CA SER A 13 15.08 -20.86 32.15
C SER A 13 15.72 -19.74 31.33
N ILE A 14 17.05 -19.68 31.26
CA ILE A 14 17.74 -18.69 30.43
C ILE A 14 17.46 -18.96 28.94
N ILE A 15 17.41 -20.23 28.52
CA ILE A 15 17.10 -20.60 27.13
C ILE A 15 15.66 -20.20 26.74
N ILE A 16 14.68 -20.34 27.65
CA ILE A 16 13.29 -19.91 27.39
C ILE A 16 13.16 -18.38 27.32
N PHE A 17 13.95 -17.62 28.08
CA PHE A 17 13.93 -16.15 27.96
C PHE A 17 14.64 -15.62 26.72
N THR A 18 15.57 -16.41 26.15
CA THR A 18 16.17 -16.13 24.83
C THR A 18 15.35 -16.69 23.68
N SER A 19 14.07 -17.01 23.88
CA SER A 19 13.13 -17.34 22.80
C SER A 19 12.96 -16.12 21.90
N ILE A 20 13.91 -16.00 20.98
CA ILE A 20 13.81 -15.58 19.59
C ILE A 20 12.45 -14.91 19.36
N SER A 21 12.45 -13.57 19.28
CA SER A 21 11.46 -12.89 18.47
C SER A 21 11.65 -13.39 17.04
N LEU A 22 11.03 -14.53 16.75
CA LEU A 22 10.77 -14.97 15.39
C LEU A 22 9.80 -13.92 14.86
N THR A 23 10.34 -12.81 14.37
CA THR A 23 9.68 -12.05 13.32
C THR A 23 9.57 -13.08 12.21
N ALA A 24 8.42 -13.73 12.14
CA ALA A 24 8.03 -14.49 10.98
C ALA A 24 8.01 -13.48 9.85
N SER A 25 9.15 -13.31 9.16
CA SER A 25 9.18 -12.86 7.79
C SER A 25 8.57 -13.99 6.99
N SER A 26 7.26 -14.20 7.17
CA SER A 26 6.51 -15.01 6.25
C SER A 26 6.70 -14.30 4.92
N SER A 27 7.34 -14.96 3.97
CA SER A 27 7.52 -14.53 2.58
C SER A 27 6.19 -14.38 1.82
N PHE A 28 5.10 -14.11 2.55
CA PHE A 28 3.81 -13.74 2.05
C PHE A 28 3.89 -12.26 1.69
N GLY A 29 3.59 -11.94 0.44
CA GLY A 29 3.53 -10.57 -0.05
C GLY A 29 2.61 -9.69 0.80
N LEU A 30 2.62 -8.39 0.50
CA LEU A 30 1.81 -7.42 1.25
C LEU A 30 0.34 -7.79 1.24
N TYR A 31 -0.35 -7.52 2.35
CA TYR A 31 -1.80 -7.70 2.42
C TYR A 31 -2.50 -6.82 1.38
N PRO A 32 -3.62 -7.25 0.78
CA PRO A 32 -4.34 -6.48 -0.24
C PRO A 32 -4.68 -5.05 0.18
N THR A 33 -5.03 -4.83 1.44
CA THR A 33 -5.31 -3.49 1.97
C THR A 33 -4.07 -2.61 2.02
N GLU A 34 -2.91 -3.19 2.34
CA GLU A 34 -1.63 -2.49 2.37
C GLU A 34 -1.15 -2.17 0.95
N VAL A 35 -1.37 -3.08 0.00
CA VAL A 35 -1.13 -2.84 -1.43
C VAL A 35 -1.94 -1.65 -1.93
N ILE A 36 -3.24 -1.62 -1.63
CA ILE A 36 -4.14 -0.51 -2.00
C ILE A 36 -3.67 0.81 -1.39
N GLU A 37 -3.24 0.80 -0.12
CA GLU A 37 -2.80 2.01 0.60
C GLU A 37 -1.49 2.60 0.06
N LYS A 38 -0.56 1.73 -0.34
CA LYS A 38 0.76 2.13 -0.86
C LYS A 38 0.73 2.53 -2.33
N ALA A 39 -0.25 2.07 -3.09
CA ALA A 39 -0.34 2.36 -4.51
C ALA A 39 -0.53 3.87 -4.76
N GLU A 40 0.36 4.43 -5.58
CA GLU A 40 0.28 5.81 -6.04
C GLU A 40 -0.60 5.93 -7.29
N VAL A 41 -0.56 4.88 -8.13
CA VAL A 41 -1.34 4.77 -9.36
C VAL A 41 -2.05 3.42 -9.37
N VAL A 42 -3.34 3.41 -9.69
CA VAL A 42 -4.11 2.16 -9.85
C VAL A 42 -4.81 2.17 -11.19
N VAL A 43 -4.49 1.20 -12.04
CA VAL A 43 -4.98 1.12 -13.42
C VAL A 43 -5.50 -0.26 -13.76
N LEU A 44 -6.40 -0.34 -14.73
CA LEU A 44 -6.91 -1.58 -15.31
C LEU A 44 -6.66 -1.56 -16.81
N GLY A 45 -6.15 -2.66 -17.34
CA GLY A 45 -5.71 -2.72 -18.73
C GLY A 45 -5.01 -4.02 -19.10
N LYS A 46 -4.15 -3.96 -20.13
CA LYS A 46 -3.43 -5.12 -20.68
C LYS A 46 -1.97 -4.81 -20.96
N TYR A 47 -1.09 -5.76 -20.70
CA TYR A 47 0.29 -5.73 -21.18
C TYR A 47 0.35 -5.95 -22.69
N ASP A 48 1.18 -5.18 -23.37
CA ASP A 48 1.58 -5.40 -24.75
C ASP A 48 2.89 -6.19 -24.79
N PHE A 49 2.76 -7.52 -24.89
CA PHE A 49 3.90 -8.43 -25.03
C PHE A 49 4.48 -8.48 -26.45
N SER A 50 3.83 -7.83 -27.42
CA SER A 50 4.38 -7.69 -28.77
C SER A 50 5.46 -6.60 -28.86
N TYR A 51 5.62 -5.80 -27.80
CA TYR A 51 6.62 -4.76 -27.72
C TYR A 51 8.04 -5.33 -27.63
N GLU A 52 8.87 -4.93 -28.60
CA GLU A 52 10.20 -5.51 -28.84
C GLU A 52 11.25 -5.08 -27.80
N GLU A 53 11.08 -3.91 -27.19
CA GLU A 53 12.01 -3.35 -26.20
C GLU A 53 11.52 -3.58 -24.76
N GLN A 54 11.49 -4.84 -24.32
CA GLN A 54 11.26 -5.14 -22.92
C GLN A 54 12.46 -4.68 -22.08
N ILE A 55 12.20 -3.92 -21.03
CA ILE A 55 13.25 -3.47 -20.10
C ILE A 55 13.51 -4.61 -19.13
N SER A 56 14.73 -5.15 -19.12
CA SER A 56 15.12 -6.20 -18.17
C SER A 56 15.97 -5.62 -17.05
N ASP A 57 15.54 -5.81 -15.80
CA ASP A 57 16.35 -5.55 -14.61
C ASP A 57 16.46 -6.83 -13.77
N PRO A 58 17.58 -7.57 -13.86
CA PRO A 58 17.75 -8.81 -13.13
C PRO A 58 17.85 -8.62 -11.59
N SER A 59 17.98 -7.38 -11.12
CA SER A 59 18.02 -7.07 -9.68
C SER A 59 16.64 -6.75 -9.09
N SER A 60 15.63 -6.52 -9.95
CA SER A 60 14.25 -6.23 -9.55
C SER A 60 13.43 -7.51 -9.41
N GLU A 61 12.50 -7.52 -8.44
CA GLU A 61 11.48 -8.56 -8.32
C GLU A 61 10.49 -8.54 -9.50
N PHE A 62 10.43 -7.41 -10.22
CA PHE A 62 9.74 -7.22 -11.49
C PHE A 62 10.79 -7.16 -12.59
N SER A 63 11.39 -8.32 -12.86
CA SER A 63 12.57 -8.48 -13.70
C SER A 63 12.39 -8.05 -15.15
N MET A 64 11.15 -7.77 -15.56
CA MET A 64 10.80 -7.23 -16.86
C MET A 64 9.80 -6.08 -16.73
N ALA A 65 9.84 -5.13 -17.66
CA ALA A 65 8.80 -4.15 -17.86
C ALA A 65 8.47 -4.02 -19.34
N THR A 66 7.19 -3.83 -19.64
CA THR A 66 6.70 -3.62 -21.01
C THR A 66 5.58 -2.58 -21.01
N ARG A 67 5.12 -2.22 -22.20
CA ARG A 67 3.96 -1.35 -22.38
C ARG A 67 2.72 -1.97 -21.76
N PHE A 68 1.94 -1.14 -21.10
CA PHE A 68 0.64 -1.49 -20.55
C PHE A 68 -0.39 -0.50 -21.08
N GLU A 69 -1.34 -1.00 -21.84
CA GLU A 69 -2.47 -0.27 -22.41
C GLU A 69 -3.52 -0.07 -21.32
N VAL A 70 -3.66 1.18 -20.87
CA VAL A 70 -4.57 1.56 -19.79
C VAL A 70 -5.98 1.71 -20.36
N ARG A 71 -6.92 0.93 -19.82
CA ARG A 71 -8.35 1.07 -20.10
C ARG A 71 -9.03 2.02 -19.12
N ASN A 72 -8.74 1.87 -17.82
CA ASN A 72 -9.29 2.69 -16.76
C ASN A 72 -8.20 3.10 -15.77
N VAL A 73 -8.31 4.31 -15.24
CA VAL A 73 -7.52 4.81 -14.10
C VAL A 73 -8.45 4.93 -12.91
N TYR A 74 -8.13 4.24 -11.81
CA TYR A 74 -8.89 4.26 -10.57
C TYR A 74 -8.29 5.20 -9.52
N VAL A 75 -6.97 5.34 -9.51
CA VAL A 75 -6.21 6.20 -8.58
C VAL A 75 -5.01 6.79 -9.32
N GLY A 76 -4.67 8.05 -9.01
CA GLY A 76 -3.52 8.74 -9.58
C GLY A 76 -3.77 9.24 -11.01
N GLU A 77 -2.69 9.60 -11.69
CA GLU A 77 -2.69 10.00 -13.09
C GLU A 77 -1.86 9.01 -13.90
N ALA A 78 -2.37 8.61 -15.07
CA ALA A 78 -1.66 7.73 -15.99
C ALA A 78 -2.03 8.09 -17.43
N SER A 79 -1.07 7.97 -18.35
CA SER A 79 -1.32 8.05 -19.79
C SER A 79 -2.06 6.80 -20.30
N GLU A 80 -2.61 6.89 -21.51
CA GLU A 80 -3.27 5.76 -22.19
C GLU A 80 -2.35 4.53 -22.34
N VAL A 81 -1.03 4.76 -22.40
CA VAL A 81 -0.01 3.72 -22.35
C VAL A 81 1.03 4.10 -21.32
N ILE A 82 1.38 3.18 -20.43
CA ILE A 82 2.48 3.31 -19.46
C ILE A 82 3.50 2.20 -19.67
N ILE A 83 4.68 2.31 -19.05
CA ILE A 83 5.59 1.18 -18.88
C ILE A 83 5.39 0.64 -17.47
N ALA A 84 5.03 -0.64 -17.37
CA ALA A 84 4.75 -1.29 -16.10
C ALA A 84 5.60 -2.56 -15.95
N GLY A 85 6.18 -2.72 -14.75
CA GLY A 85 6.91 -3.92 -14.37
C GLY A 85 5.99 -5.14 -14.21
N TYR A 86 6.47 -6.32 -14.57
CA TYR A 86 5.85 -7.60 -14.27
C TYR A 86 6.93 -8.63 -13.93
N ASN A 87 6.54 -9.70 -13.25
CA ASN A 87 7.44 -10.79 -12.96
C ASN A 87 7.33 -11.85 -14.06
N TYR A 88 8.36 -11.96 -14.91
CA TYR A 88 8.40 -12.94 -16.00
C TYR A 88 8.27 -14.39 -15.51
N PHE A 89 8.77 -14.69 -14.31
CA PHE A 89 8.74 -16.05 -13.75
C PHE A 89 7.36 -16.46 -13.24
N ASP A 90 6.44 -15.51 -13.06
CA ASP A 90 5.10 -15.80 -12.55
C ASP A 90 4.20 -16.44 -13.62
N GLY A 91 4.62 -16.42 -14.89
CA GLY A 91 3.97 -17.16 -15.98
C GLY A 91 2.51 -16.79 -16.21
N GLY A 92 1.90 -17.34 -17.25
CA GLY A 92 0.44 -17.24 -17.47
C GLY A 92 -0.12 -15.87 -17.88
N PHE A 93 0.70 -14.81 -17.95
CA PHE A 93 0.24 -13.48 -18.36
C PHE A 93 -0.33 -13.45 -19.78
N GLU A 94 0.45 -13.92 -20.75
CA GLU A 94 0.02 -14.01 -22.15
C GLU A 94 -1.20 -14.91 -22.30
N GLN A 95 -1.23 -16.05 -21.60
CA GLN A 95 -2.36 -16.97 -21.65
C GLN A 95 -3.64 -16.30 -21.13
N HIS A 96 -3.61 -15.71 -19.93
CA HIS A 96 -4.76 -15.01 -19.34
C HIS A 96 -5.30 -13.92 -20.27
N GLN A 97 -4.42 -13.11 -20.88
CA GLN A 97 -4.86 -12.09 -21.84
C GLN A 97 -5.38 -12.66 -23.16
N SER A 98 -4.82 -13.79 -23.63
CA SER A 98 -5.31 -14.48 -24.83
C SER A 98 -6.72 -15.02 -24.66
N GLU A 99 -7.11 -15.32 -23.42
CA GLU A 99 -8.47 -15.73 -23.02
C GLU A 99 -9.42 -14.53 -22.82
N GLY A 100 -8.93 -13.30 -23.05
CA GLY A 100 -9.69 -12.06 -22.92
C GLY A 100 -9.40 -11.27 -21.65
N GLY A 101 -8.61 -11.83 -20.73
CA GLY A 101 -8.30 -11.27 -19.42
C GLY A 101 -7.57 -9.94 -19.46
N GLU A 102 -7.69 -9.23 -18.34
CA GLU A 102 -7.07 -7.94 -18.03
C GLU A 102 -6.33 -8.02 -16.69
N TYR A 103 -5.57 -6.98 -16.36
CA TYR A 103 -4.92 -6.83 -15.06
C TYR A 103 -5.30 -5.52 -14.40
N LEU A 104 -5.68 -5.61 -13.13
CA LEU A 104 -5.70 -4.47 -12.22
C LEU A 104 -4.32 -4.36 -11.59
N LEU A 105 -3.63 -3.26 -11.86
CA LEU A 105 -2.28 -2.98 -11.35
C LEU A 105 -2.34 -1.92 -10.27
N PHE A 106 -1.74 -2.23 -9.12
CA PHE A 106 -1.45 -1.31 -8.04
C PHE A 106 0.02 -0.94 -8.13
N LEU A 107 0.31 0.29 -8.50
CA LEU A 107 1.64 0.73 -8.92
C LEU A 107 2.22 1.77 -7.96
N GLU A 108 3.53 1.73 -7.77
CA GLU A 108 4.34 2.74 -7.09
C GLU A 108 5.48 3.20 -8.00
N GLN A 109 5.90 4.46 -7.83
CA GLN A 109 7.17 4.92 -8.37
C GLN A 109 8.30 4.48 -7.44
N ARG A 110 9.35 3.88 -8.01
CA ARG A 110 10.58 3.59 -7.28
C ARG A 110 11.72 4.47 -7.77
N ASP A 111 12.68 4.71 -6.87
CA ASP A 111 13.87 5.53 -7.16
C ASP A 111 14.92 4.78 -7.99
N ASP A 112 14.84 3.46 -8.08
CA ASP A 112 15.83 2.59 -8.73
C ASP A 112 15.49 2.25 -10.18
N VAL A 113 14.29 2.60 -10.66
CA VAL A 113 13.82 2.34 -12.03
C VAL A 113 13.01 3.50 -12.60
N ASP A 114 13.10 3.72 -13.91
CA ASP A 114 12.41 4.81 -14.62
C ASP A 114 10.99 4.44 -15.09
N TYR A 115 10.36 3.43 -14.49
CA TYR A 115 9.02 2.95 -14.85
C TYR A 115 8.20 2.62 -13.60
N LEU A 116 6.88 2.50 -13.76
CA LEU A 116 5.98 2.17 -12.67
C LEU A 116 6.09 0.67 -12.33
N THR A 117 6.21 0.37 -11.04
CA THR A 117 6.34 -1.01 -10.55
C THR A 117 5.13 -1.41 -9.73
N PRO A 118 4.66 -2.67 -9.84
CA PRO A 118 3.63 -3.15 -8.94
C PRO A 118 4.06 -3.09 -7.48
N VAL A 119 3.13 -2.77 -6.59
CA VAL A 119 3.34 -2.79 -5.14
C VAL A 119 3.38 -4.23 -4.66
N SER A 120 4.58 -4.82 -4.68
CA SER A 120 4.80 -6.26 -4.46
C SER A 120 4.05 -7.15 -5.48
N ARG A 121 4.30 -8.47 -5.44
CA ARG A 121 3.62 -9.45 -6.32
C ARG A 121 2.10 -9.41 -6.21
N THR A 122 1.58 -9.02 -5.04
CA THR A 122 0.15 -8.86 -4.77
C THR A 122 -0.47 -7.64 -5.45
N GLY A 123 0.34 -6.72 -5.98
CA GLY A 123 -0.10 -5.55 -6.75
C GLY A 123 -0.50 -5.86 -8.20
N VAL A 124 -0.36 -7.10 -8.65
CA VAL A 124 -0.81 -7.55 -9.98
C VAL A 124 -2.01 -8.47 -9.82
N VAL A 125 -3.19 -8.01 -10.21
CA VAL A 125 -4.46 -8.71 -9.96
C VAL A 125 -5.12 -9.10 -11.28
N PRO A 126 -5.21 -10.40 -11.64
CA PRO A 126 -5.93 -10.84 -12.83
C PRO A 126 -7.44 -10.57 -12.72
N VAL A 127 -7.98 -9.98 -13.77
CA VAL A 127 -9.40 -9.64 -13.94
C VAL A 127 -9.93 -10.30 -15.21
N MET A 128 -11.13 -10.86 -15.15
CA MET A 128 -11.87 -11.41 -16.29
C MET A 128 -13.32 -10.92 -16.21
N ASP A 129 -13.84 -10.40 -17.32
CA ASP A 129 -15.22 -9.86 -17.39
C ASP A 129 -15.56 -8.89 -16.25
N GLY A 130 -14.60 -8.03 -15.89
CA GLY A 130 -14.75 -7.03 -14.82
C GLY A 130 -14.73 -7.61 -13.39
N LYS A 131 -14.35 -8.88 -13.22
CA LYS A 131 -14.25 -9.54 -11.92
C LYS A 131 -12.85 -10.07 -11.64
N VAL A 132 -12.44 -9.99 -10.37
CA VAL A 132 -11.19 -10.62 -9.92
C VAL A 132 -11.31 -12.14 -10.03
N THR A 133 -10.32 -12.80 -10.64
CA THR A 133 -10.38 -14.23 -10.94
C THR A 133 -10.15 -15.11 -9.71
N ASP A 134 -10.47 -16.41 -9.83
CA ASP A 134 -10.32 -17.41 -8.76
C ASP A 134 -8.86 -17.83 -8.49
N HIS A 135 -7.90 -17.29 -9.24
CA HIS A 135 -6.47 -17.56 -9.06
C HIS A 135 -5.87 -16.88 -7.82
N ILE A 136 -6.62 -15.98 -7.19
CA ILE A 136 -6.28 -15.32 -5.94
C ILE A 136 -7.14 -15.90 -4.81
N ASP A 137 -6.62 -15.92 -3.57
CA ASP A 137 -7.40 -16.38 -2.42
C ASP A 137 -8.69 -15.58 -2.21
N GLU A 138 -9.70 -16.23 -1.67
CA GLU A 138 -11.05 -15.68 -1.52
C GLU A 138 -11.14 -14.40 -0.68
N GLN A 139 -10.22 -14.16 0.26
CA GLN A 139 -10.23 -12.93 1.07
C GLN A 139 -9.67 -11.77 0.25
N SER A 140 -8.53 -11.98 -0.40
CA SER A 140 -7.90 -10.98 -1.26
C SER A 140 -8.80 -10.63 -2.44
N LYS A 141 -9.43 -11.63 -3.07
CA LYS A 141 -10.42 -11.45 -4.13
C LYS A 141 -11.55 -10.53 -3.70
N LYS A 142 -12.13 -10.73 -2.50
CA LYS A 142 -13.19 -9.85 -1.97
C LYS A 142 -12.72 -8.42 -1.75
N VAL A 143 -11.49 -8.22 -1.29
CA VAL A 143 -10.93 -6.88 -1.07
C VAL A 143 -10.76 -6.15 -2.40
N TYR A 144 -10.13 -6.77 -3.39
CA TYR A 144 -9.92 -6.16 -4.70
C TYR A 144 -11.22 -5.96 -5.48
N GLN A 145 -12.15 -6.93 -5.43
CA GLN A 145 -13.46 -6.77 -6.05
C GLN A 145 -14.21 -5.59 -5.44
N ARG A 146 -14.25 -5.51 -4.10
CA ARG A 146 -14.88 -4.38 -3.41
C ARG A 146 -14.23 -3.05 -3.80
N PHE A 147 -12.90 -3.00 -3.90
CA PHE A 147 -12.21 -1.82 -4.38
C PHE A 147 -12.69 -1.42 -5.78
N MET A 148 -12.73 -2.35 -6.74
CA MET A 148 -13.22 -2.07 -8.11
C MET A 148 -14.67 -1.58 -8.11
N ASP A 149 -15.54 -2.24 -7.35
CA ASP A 149 -16.96 -1.89 -7.25
C ASP A 149 -17.13 -0.50 -6.62
N GLU A 150 -16.37 -0.16 -5.59
CA GLU A 150 -16.40 1.16 -4.95
C GLU A 150 -15.96 2.26 -5.93
N GLN A 151 -14.92 2.04 -6.72
CA GLN A 151 -14.45 3.04 -7.69
C GLN A 151 -15.42 3.19 -8.87
N ALA A 152 -16.00 2.11 -9.38
CA ALA A 152 -17.01 2.16 -10.44
C ALA A 152 -18.26 2.96 -10.01
N ASN A 153 -18.58 2.94 -8.71
CA ASN A 153 -19.71 3.69 -8.16
C ASN A 153 -19.37 5.17 -7.84
N LYS A 154 -18.09 5.52 -7.67
CA LYS A 154 -17.69 6.93 -7.45
C LYS A 154 -17.95 7.83 -8.65
N ASP A 155 -17.97 7.28 -9.86
CA ASP A 155 -18.39 8.02 -11.05
C ASP A 155 -19.89 8.40 -11.04
N THR A 156 -20.69 7.84 -10.12
CA THR A 156 -22.14 8.12 -10.03
C THR A 156 -22.55 8.98 -8.82
N PHE A 157 -21.64 9.30 -7.90
CA PHE A 157 -21.96 10.16 -6.75
C PHE A 157 -20.71 10.90 -6.24
N ILE A 158 -20.68 12.23 -6.39
CA ILE A 158 -20.67 13.24 -5.31
C ILE A 158 -20.18 14.61 -5.85
N THR A 159 -21.12 15.56 -5.93
CA THR A 159 -20.89 16.97 -5.59
C THR A 159 -20.17 17.03 -4.25
N TYR A 160 -18.92 17.48 -4.23
CA TYR A 160 -18.13 17.60 -3.00
C TYR A 160 -18.86 18.43 -1.93
N ASP A 161 -19.45 17.75 -0.94
CA ASP A 161 -19.64 18.32 0.39
C ASP A 161 -18.30 18.17 1.12
N THR A 162 -17.48 19.21 0.99
CA THR A 162 -16.24 19.34 1.76
C THR A 162 -16.58 19.45 3.24
N LYS A 163 -16.63 18.31 3.94
CA LYS A 163 -16.43 18.30 5.40
C LYS A 163 -14.98 18.70 5.69
N SER A 164 -14.83 20.01 5.75
CA SER A 164 -13.70 20.77 6.24
C SER A 164 -13.24 20.25 7.61
N TYR A 165 -12.03 19.68 7.66
CA TYR A 165 -11.32 19.37 8.91
C TYR A 165 -10.71 20.63 9.55
N ILE A 166 -11.52 21.67 9.76
CA ILE A 166 -11.17 22.82 10.60
C ILE A 166 -11.74 22.62 12.02
N PRO A 167 -11.16 21.73 12.85
CA PRO A 167 -11.18 22.03 14.28
C PRO A 167 -9.82 21.93 15.01
N LEU A 168 -8.74 21.48 14.36
CA LEU A 168 -7.42 21.38 15.02
C LEU A 168 -6.66 22.72 15.09
N GLY A 169 -6.77 23.58 14.07
CA GLY A 169 -6.11 24.89 14.08
C GLY A 169 -6.74 25.90 15.07
N ILE A 170 -8.07 25.84 15.24
CA ILE A 170 -8.81 26.76 16.12
C ILE A 170 -8.53 26.46 17.60
N SER A 171 -8.39 25.18 17.95
CA SER A 171 -8.10 24.77 19.33
C SER A 171 -6.70 25.20 19.79
N ILE A 172 -5.70 25.17 18.90
CA ILE A 172 -4.34 25.67 19.19
C ILE A 172 -4.34 27.20 19.35
N GLY A 173 -5.06 27.93 18.49
CA GLY A 173 -5.17 29.40 18.58
C GLY A 173 -5.82 29.88 19.88
N ILE A 174 -6.88 29.21 20.33
CA ILE A 174 -7.57 29.56 21.60
C ILE A 174 -6.64 29.31 22.81
N LEU A 175 -5.90 28.21 22.84
CA LEU A 175 -4.95 27.91 23.92
C LEU A 175 -3.80 28.94 24.00
N ALA A 176 -3.33 29.42 22.85
CA ALA A 176 -2.29 30.46 22.80
C ALA A 176 -2.81 31.79 23.38
N LEU A 177 -4.03 32.20 23.02
CA LEU A 177 -4.64 33.44 23.52
C LEU A 177 -4.91 33.41 25.03
N ILE A 178 -5.39 32.28 25.56
CA ILE A 178 -5.60 32.09 27.01
C ILE A 178 -4.27 32.22 27.76
N SER A 179 -3.19 31.62 27.22
CA SER A 179 -1.86 31.66 27.83
C SER A 179 -1.31 33.09 27.90
N ILE A 180 -1.46 33.87 26.83
CA ILE A 180 -1.05 35.29 26.78
C ILE A 180 -1.85 36.13 27.78
N PHE A 181 -3.16 35.88 27.90
CA PHE A 181 -4.04 36.62 28.80
C PHE A 181 -3.68 36.39 30.28
N ILE A 182 -3.45 35.12 30.68
CA ILE A 182 -3.03 34.77 32.05
C ILE A 182 -1.70 35.45 32.40
N PHE A 183 -0.76 35.47 31.46
CA PHE A 183 0.54 36.09 31.67
C PHE A 183 0.43 37.61 31.88
N HIS A 184 -0.41 38.30 31.09
CA HIS A 184 -0.66 39.74 31.26
C HIS A 184 -1.32 40.06 32.61
N LYS A 185 -2.31 39.28 33.04
CA LYS A 185 -2.97 39.49 34.33
C LYS A 185 -2.00 39.36 35.50
N ARG A 186 -1.13 38.34 35.51
CA ARG A 186 -0.11 38.17 36.56
C ARG A 186 0.84 39.37 36.65
N LYS A 187 1.27 39.91 35.51
CA LYS A 187 2.19 41.06 35.46
C LYS A 187 1.55 42.34 36.01
N GLN A 188 0.24 42.52 35.85
CA GLN A 188 -0.49 43.67 36.40
C GLN A 188 -0.71 43.56 37.92
N THR A 189 -0.96 42.36 38.46
CA THR A 189 -1.12 42.18 39.91
C THR A 189 0.18 42.46 40.67
N ILE A 190 1.34 42.10 40.11
CA ILE A 190 2.65 42.36 40.73
C ILE A 190 2.94 43.86 40.80
N LYS A 191 2.61 44.62 39.75
CA LYS A 191 2.78 46.08 39.73
C LYS A 191 1.85 46.85 40.68
N LYS A 192 0.76 46.25 41.16
CA LYS A 192 -0.21 46.92 42.05
C LYS A 192 0.14 46.77 43.54
N ASN A 193 1.08 45.89 43.86
CA ASN A 193 1.55 45.62 45.23
C ASN A 193 3.00 46.10 45.47
N THR A 194 3.53 46.94 44.58
CA THR A 194 4.80 47.68 44.76
C THR A 194 4.49 49.16 44.75
#